data_AF-X1GL57-F1
#
_entry.id   AF-X1GL57-F1
#
_cell.length_a   1.000
_cell.length_b   1.000
_cell.length_c   1.000
_cell.angle_alpha   90.00
_cell.angle_beta   90.00
_cell.angle_gamma   90.00
#
_symmetry.space_group_name_H-M   'P 1'
#
loop_
_entity.id
_entity.type
_entity.pdbx_description
1 polymer ?
#
loop_
_entity_poly.entity_id
_entity_poly.type
_entity_poly.pdbx_seq_one_letter_code
_entity_poly.pdbx_strand_id
1 'polypeptide(L)'
;MAEQVFDIYILVKDTGTIIRASERDWCRVMTSVPGSEWHYCFEDMKGQPSPDYDFDEPVLHVERRDGQIQITVRNYGGRFHSDVFAFDRLIWRDVGGVEGNHVGDSKIVDLPEAPPVPEVPPVPPTMPPAEPIAESVAARLDAVIMILKDVKAEMKANKYSVVNIDLSIARPNFETFHISGFAMTVFSCTGTMNLRIGIGDDPITIAPLSYPEMIVIDKMDFKNFYVRNTAQPGKSAVLIAWRSE
;
A
#
# COMPACT_ATOMS: atom_id res chain seq x y z
N MET A 1 1.55 12.21 -0.62
CA MET A 1 0.61 11.48 0.24
C MET A 1 -0.34 10.73 -0.66
N ALA A 2 -0.54 9.43 -0.44
CA ALA A 2 -1.51 8.67 -1.24
C ALA A 2 -2.91 9.26 -1.03
N GLU A 3 -3.67 9.39 -2.10
CA GLU A 3 -5.06 9.87 -2.06
C GLU A 3 -5.89 8.84 -1.29
N GLN A 4 -6.40 9.22 -0.11
CA GLN A 4 -7.20 8.34 0.73
C GLN A 4 -8.60 8.20 0.11
N VAL A 5 -8.91 7.03 -0.41
CA VAL A 5 -10.26 6.66 -0.88
C VAL A 5 -10.92 5.83 0.21
N PHE A 6 -12.15 6.17 0.59
CA PHE A 6 -12.94 5.39 1.53
C PHE A 6 -13.48 4.13 0.86
N ASP A 7 -13.66 3.06 1.64
CA ASP A 7 -14.32 1.84 1.16
C ASP A 7 -15.82 2.08 1.01
N ILE A 8 -16.19 2.59 -0.16
CA ILE A 8 -17.56 2.87 -0.59
C ILE A 8 -17.80 2.06 -1.85
N TYR A 9 -18.96 1.42 -1.95
CA TYR A 9 -19.34 0.63 -3.12
C TYR A 9 -20.85 0.65 -3.32
N ILE A 10 -21.27 0.32 -4.55
CA ILE A 10 -22.67 0.13 -4.90
C ILE A 10 -22.93 -1.30 -5.34
N LEU A 11 -24.17 -1.76 -5.12
CA LEU A 11 -24.74 -2.94 -5.74
C LEU A 11 -25.85 -2.49 -6.69
N VAL A 12 -25.61 -2.58 -7.99
CA VAL A 12 -26.61 -2.27 -9.02
C VAL A 12 -27.64 -3.41 -9.02
N LYS A 13 -28.86 -3.12 -8.58
CA LYS A 13 -29.89 -4.15 -8.33
C LYS A 13 -30.35 -4.84 -9.60
N ASP A 14 -30.47 -4.09 -10.68
CA ASP A 14 -30.93 -4.58 -11.98
C ASP A 14 -30.01 -5.64 -12.58
N THR A 15 -28.71 -5.56 -12.28
CA THR A 15 -27.69 -6.46 -12.82
C THR A 15 -27.09 -7.40 -11.78
N GLY A 16 -27.24 -7.09 -10.48
CA GLY A 16 -26.57 -7.77 -9.38
C GLY A 16 -25.08 -7.45 -9.28
N THR A 17 -24.59 -6.45 -10.03
CA THR A 17 -23.17 -6.12 -10.11
C THR A 17 -22.72 -5.25 -8.94
N ILE A 18 -21.58 -5.60 -8.34
CA ILE A 18 -20.91 -4.77 -7.34
C ILE A 18 -19.83 -3.90 -8.01
N ILE A 19 -19.83 -2.61 -7.69
CA ILE A 19 -18.82 -1.66 -8.14
C ILE A 19 -18.23 -0.96 -6.92
N ARG A 20 -16.92 -1.12 -6.69
CA ARG A 20 -16.20 -0.46 -5.61
C ARG A 20 -15.57 0.85 -6.09
N ALA A 21 -15.48 1.84 -5.20
CA ALA A 21 -14.79 3.10 -5.49
C ALA A 21 -13.30 2.93 -5.87
N SER A 22 -12.69 1.82 -5.46
CA SER A 22 -11.33 1.43 -5.83
C SER A 22 -11.21 0.97 -7.29
N GLU A 23 -12.31 0.58 -7.94
CA GLU A 23 -12.34 0.14 -9.34
C GLU A 23 -12.40 1.35 -10.27
N ARG A 24 -11.23 1.93 -10.58
CA ARG A 24 -11.12 3.22 -11.29
C ARG A 24 -11.72 3.24 -12.70
N ASP A 25 -11.87 2.09 -13.33
CA ASP A 25 -12.53 1.96 -14.63
C ASP A 25 -14.06 2.14 -14.54
N TRP A 26 -14.63 1.99 -13.34
CA TRP A 26 -16.07 1.99 -13.05
C TRP A 26 -16.48 3.00 -11.96
N CYS A 27 -15.52 3.69 -11.36
CA CYS A 27 -15.75 4.79 -10.45
C CYS A 27 -14.64 5.85 -10.58
N ARG A 28 -15.03 7.06 -10.94
CA ARG A 28 -14.16 8.24 -10.86
C ARG A 28 -14.28 8.86 -9.48
N VAL A 29 -13.15 9.11 -8.83
CA VAL A 29 -13.12 9.87 -7.57
C VAL A 29 -12.45 11.21 -7.85
N MET A 30 -13.18 12.29 -7.62
CA MET A 30 -12.69 13.65 -7.79
C MET A 30 -12.53 14.29 -6.43
N THR A 31 -11.32 14.76 -6.12
CA THR A 31 -11.06 15.51 -4.89
C THR A 31 -11.48 16.96 -5.07
N SER A 32 -12.43 17.43 -4.25
CA SER A 32 -12.87 18.83 -4.22
C SER A 32 -12.03 19.66 -3.24
N VAL A 33 -11.80 19.12 -2.04
CA VAL A 33 -10.91 19.70 -1.03
C VAL A 33 -9.94 18.62 -0.56
N PRO A 34 -8.62 18.78 -0.77
CA PRO A 34 -7.64 17.78 -0.40
C PRO A 34 -7.77 17.31 1.05
N GLY A 35 -7.97 16.00 1.23
CA GLY A 35 -8.06 15.36 2.54
C GLY A 35 -9.39 15.51 3.28
N SER A 36 -10.39 16.20 2.70
CA SER A 36 -11.67 16.45 3.37
C SER A 36 -12.92 16.29 2.51
N GLU A 37 -12.87 16.53 1.20
CA GLU A 37 -14.08 16.45 0.35
C GLU A 37 -13.81 15.77 -0.99
N TRP A 38 -14.70 14.85 -1.38
CA TRP A 38 -14.60 14.05 -2.59
C TRP A 38 -15.96 13.85 -3.25
N HIS A 39 -15.95 13.65 -4.57
CA HIS A 39 -17.08 13.17 -5.34
C HIS A 39 -16.76 11.79 -5.91
N TYR A 40 -17.60 10.80 -5.59
CA TYR A 40 -17.53 9.43 -6.11
C TYR A 40 -18.59 9.31 -7.20
N CYS A 41 -18.14 9.11 -8.43
CA CYS A 41 -18.93 9.12 -9.65
C CYS A 41 -18.87 7.71 -10.25
N PHE A 42 -19.92 6.93 -10.03
CA PHE A 42 -20.00 5.52 -10.43
C PHE A 42 -20.60 5.36 -11.84
N GLU A 43 -20.28 4.24 -12.48
CA GLU A 43 -20.79 3.81 -13.79
C GLU A 43 -21.59 2.51 -13.60
N ASP A 44 -22.92 2.59 -13.67
CA ASP A 44 -23.82 1.50 -13.28
C ASP A 44 -23.98 0.39 -14.34
N MET A 45 -23.46 0.58 -15.56
CA MET A 45 -23.54 -0.39 -16.66
C MET A 45 -22.38 -1.38 -16.70
N LYS A 46 -21.65 -1.57 -15.58
CA LYS A 46 -20.55 -2.56 -15.48
C LYS A 46 -20.98 -3.96 -15.93
N GLY A 47 -20.25 -4.48 -16.92
CA GLY A 47 -20.48 -5.81 -17.51
C GLY A 47 -21.53 -5.84 -18.63
N GLN A 48 -22.14 -4.70 -18.98
CA GLN A 48 -23.01 -4.62 -20.15
C GLN A 48 -22.22 -4.55 -21.46
N PRO A 49 -22.82 -4.93 -22.61
CA PRO A 49 -22.13 -4.89 -23.91
C PRO A 49 -21.77 -3.48 -24.41
N SER A 50 -22.43 -2.44 -23.89
CA SER A 50 -22.25 -1.05 -24.32
C SER A 50 -22.51 -0.08 -23.16
N PRO A 51 -21.63 -0.03 -22.15
CA PRO A 51 -21.61 1.03 -21.15
C PRO A 51 -21.33 2.39 -21.81
N ASP A 52 -21.94 3.45 -21.30
CA ASP A 52 -21.83 4.83 -21.81
C ASP A 52 -20.71 5.63 -21.14
N TYR A 53 -20.25 5.25 -19.94
CA TYR A 53 -19.06 5.82 -19.28
C TYR A 53 -19.17 7.33 -19.01
N ASP A 54 -20.37 7.82 -18.67
CA ASP A 54 -20.59 9.20 -18.25
C ASP A 54 -20.35 9.40 -16.74
N PHE A 55 -20.40 8.31 -15.95
CA PHE A 55 -20.10 8.25 -14.53
C PHE A 55 -21.03 9.12 -13.67
N ASP A 56 -22.33 9.11 -13.95
CA ASP A 56 -23.26 9.93 -13.19
C ASP A 56 -24.23 9.12 -12.27
N GLU A 57 -23.99 7.81 -12.10
CA GLU A 57 -24.88 6.88 -11.40
C GLU A 57 -24.25 5.99 -10.30
N PRO A 58 -24.53 6.25 -9.00
CA PRO A 58 -24.85 7.54 -8.41
C PRO A 58 -23.60 8.44 -8.29
N VAL A 59 -23.81 9.75 -8.25
CA VAL A 59 -22.81 10.69 -7.74
C VAL A 59 -22.97 10.89 -6.24
N LEU A 60 -21.96 10.47 -5.46
CA LEU A 60 -21.91 10.66 -4.01
C LEU A 60 -20.91 11.76 -3.64
N HIS A 61 -21.38 12.79 -2.95
CA HIS A 61 -20.52 13.77 -2.30
C HIS A 61 -20.16 13.28 -0.90
N VAL A 62 -18.87 13.18 -0.59
CA VAL A 62 -18.36 12.65 0.67
C VAL A 62 -17.52 13.71 1.36
N GLU A 63 -17.90 14.05 2.58
CA GLU A 63 -17.20 15.03 3.43
C GLU A 63 -16.66 14.32 4.67
N ARG A 64 -15.37 14.48 4.96
CA ARG A 64 -14.75 13.98 6.18
C ARG A 64 -15.11 14.87 7.36
N ARG A 65 -15.44 14.24 8.48
CA ARG A 65 -15.65 14.86 9.79
C ARG A 65 -14.80 14.14 10.84
N ASP A 66 -14.73 14.69 12.03
CA ASP A 66 -13.98 14.06 13.13
C ASP A 66 -14.53 12.67 13.44
N GLY A 67 -13.77 11.64 13.04
CA GLY A 67 -14.13 10.23 13.22
C GLY A 67 -15.24 9.70 12.30
N GLN A 68 -15.77 10.52 11.39
CA GLN A 68 -16.96 10.20 10.60
C GLN A 68 -16.82 10.67 9.15
N ILE A 69 -17.72 10.21 8.29
CA ILE A 69 -17.96 10.81 6.98
C ILE A 69 -19.44 11.17 6.85
N GLN A 70 -19.74 12.30 6.21
CA GLN A 70 -21.07 12.60 5.70
C GLN A 70 -21.09 12.25 4.21
N ILE A 71 -22.01 11.36 3.82
CA ILE A 71 -22.25 11.01 2.42
C ILE A 71 -23.56 11.68 2.01
N THR A 72 -23.58 12.33 0.86
CA THR A 72 -24.77 12.96 0.27
C THR A 72 -24.96 12.48 -1.16
N VAL A 73 -26.15 12.02 -1.51
CA VAL A 73 -26.48 11.65 -2.90
C VAL A 73 -26.75 12.93 -3.67
N ARG A 74 -26.02 13.19 -4.76
CA ARG A 74 -26.09 14.46 -5.49
C ARG A 74 -26.96 14.40 -6.72
N ASN A 75 -26.61 13.52 -7.65
CA ASN A 75 -27.30 13.35 -8.92
C ASN A 75 -27.23 11.88 -9.34
N TYR A 76 -28.17 11.49 -10.21
CA TYR A 76 -28.25 10.17 -10.83
C TYR A 76 -28.85 10.35 -12.23
N GLY A 77 -28.11 10.04 -13.29
CA GLY A 77 -28.55 10.20 -14.68
C GLY A 77 -29.13 8.94 -15.35
N GLY A 78 -29.06 7.80 -14.69
CA GLY A 78 -29.53 6.52 -15.24
C GLY A 78 -30.91 6.06 -14.76
N ARG A 79 -31.32 4.90 -15.27
CA ARG A 79 -32.62 4.27 -14.95
C ARG A 79 -32.54 3.14 -13.93
N PHE A 80 -31.35 2.68 -13.58
CA PHE A 80 -31.17 1.56 -12.65
C PHE A 80 -31.21 2.03 -11.20
N HIS A 81 -31.41 1.07 -10.31
CA HIS A 81 -31.40 1.28 -8.88
C HIS A 81 -30.15 0.64 -8.27
N SER A 82 -29.57 1.31 -7.29
CA SER A 82 -28.38 0.85 -6.60
C SER A 82 -28.54 0.87 -5.08
N ASP A 83 -28.11 -0.18 -4.41
CA ASP A 83 -27.88 -0.14 -2.96
C ASP A 83 -26.49 0.44 -2.70
N VAL A 84 -26.37 1.42 -1.80
CA VAL A 84 -25.12 2.12 -1.50
C VAL A 84 -24.57 1.65 -0.15
N PHE A 85 -23.29 1.31 -0.12
CA PHE A 85 -22.59 0.82 1.06
C PHE A 85 -21.35 1.65 1.39
N ALA A 86 -21.04 1.77 2.68
CA ALA A 86 -19.78 2.31 3.17
C ALA A 86 -19.27 1.44 4.32
N PHE A 87 -18.01 0.99 4.24
CA PHE A 87 -17.38 0.12 5.25
C PHE A 87 -18.22 -1.13 5.58
N ASP A 88 -18.70 -1.81 4.53
CA ASP A 88 -19.61 -2.98 4.61
C ASP A 88 -20.97 -2.73 5.28
N ARG A 89 -21.35 -1.46 5.51
CA ARG A 89 -22.66 -1.07 6.05
C ARG A 89 -23.55 -0.55 4.92
N LEU A 90 -24.76 -1.09 4.83
CA LEU A 90 -25.78 -0.59 3.93
C LEU A 90 -26.24 0.80 4.38
N ILE A 91 -26.05 1.80 3.52
CA ILE A 91 -26.39 3.20 3.80
C ILE A 91 -27.76 3.53 3.23
N TRP A 92 -28.03 3.19 1.96
CA TRP A 92 -29.34 3.35 1.33
C TRP A 92 -29.67 2.15 0.46
N ARG A 93 -30.97 1.89 0.31
CA ARG A 93 -31.49 0.97 -0.70
C ARG A 93 -32.08 1.76 -1.85
N ASP A 94 -32.05 1.17 -3.03
CA ASP A 94 -32.79 1.69 -4.19
C ASP A 94 -32.44 3.15 -4.56
N VAL A 95 -31.19 3.57 -4.40
CA VAL A 95 -30.71 4.90 -4.86
C VAL A 95 -30.76 4.98 -6.37
N GLY A 96 -31.23 6.10 -6.92
CA GLY A 96 -31.29 6.33 -8.36
C GLY A 96 -32.66 6.08 -8.97
N GLY A 97 -32.67 5.48 -10.16
CA GLY A 97 -33.86 5.34 -10.99
C GLY A 97 -34.29 6.66 -11.64
N VAL A 98 -35.24 6.57 -12.57
CA VAL A 98 -35.80 7.74 -13.29
C VAL A 98 -36.50 8.74 -12.38
N GLU A 99 -36.85 8.32 -11.17
CA GLU A 99 -37.44 9.14 -10.12
C GLU A 99 -36.40 9.91 -9.28
N GLY A 100 -35.11 9.60 -9.41
CA GLY A 100 -34.04 10.20 -8.62
C GLY A 100 -34.14 9.88 -7.14
N ASN A 101 -34.41 8.63 -6.77
CA ASN A 101 -34.60 8.22 -5.38
C ASN A 101 -33.34 8.52 -4.55
N HIS A 102 -33.56 9.03 -3.33
CA HIS A 102 -32.53 9.52 -2.40
C HIS A 102 -31.69 10.72 -2.87
N VAL A 103 -31.92 11.31 -4.06
CA VAL A 103 -31.20 12.52 -4.47
C VAL A 103 -31.44 13.66 -3.48
N GLY A 104 -30.36 14.21 -2.92
CA GLY A 104 -30.36 15.23 -1.88
C GLY A 104 -30.29 14.70 -0.45
N ASP A 105 -30.50 13.39 -0.22
CA ASP A 105 -30.37 12.79 1.11
C ASP A 105 -28.92 12.72 1.55
N SER A 106 -28.70 12.88 2.87
CA SER A 106 -27.40 12.75 3.51
C SER A 106 -27.45 11.78 4.69
N LYS A 107 -26.37 11.01 4.89
CA LYS A 107 -26.16 10.17 6.08
C LYS A 107 -24.75 10.33 6.62
N ILE A 108 -24.65 10.29 7.94
CA ILE A 108 -23.38 10.25 8.67
C ILE A 108 -23.03 8.80 8.93
N VAL A 109 -21.79 8.42 8.65
CA VAL A 109 -21.25 7.07 8.85
C VAL A 109 -19.98 7.19 9.67
N ASP A 110 -19.93 6.47 10.78
CA ASP A 110 -18.69 6.36 11.57
C ASP A 110 -17.61 5.63 10.76
N LEU A 111 -16.40 6.18 10.78
CA LEU A 111 -15.25 5.45 10.27
C LEU A 111 -15.09 4.16 11.08
N PRO A 112 -14.69 3.04 10.46
CA PRO A 112 -14.40 1.83 11.20
C PRO A 112 -13.33 2.16 12.24
N GLU A 113 -13.56 1.72 13.48
CA GLU A 113 -12.55 1.84 14.52
C GLU A 113 -11.28 1.17 14.00
N ALA A 114 -10.16 1.89 14.07
CA ALA A 114 -8.88 1.27 13.81
C ALA A 114 -8.79 0.03 14.71
N PRO A 115 -8.34 -1.13 14.20
CA PRO A 115 -8.17 -2.29 15.05
C PRO A 115 -7.39 -1.84 16.29
N PRO A 116 -7.83 -2.25 17.50
CA PRO A 116 -7.22 -1.77 18.72
C PRO A 116 -5.71 -1.99 18.57
N VAL A 117 -4.96 -0.90 18.69
CA VAL A 117 -3.50 -1.00 18.78
C VAL A 117 -3.27 -2.04 19.86
N PRO A 118 -2.60 -3.17 19.57
CA PRO A 118 -2.42 -4.23 20.54
C PRO A 118 -2.01 -3.60 21.86
N GLU A 119 -2.80 -3.80 22.92
CA GLU A 119 -2.53 -3.17 24.21
C GLU A 119 -1.06 -3.41 24.51
N VAL A 120 -0.29 -2.32 24.58
CA VAL A 120 1.10 -2.42 24.98
C VAL A 120 1.05 -3.07 26.35
N PRO A 121 1.66 -4.25 26.55
CA PRO A 121 1.58 -4.98 27.81
C PRO A 121 1.86 -4.03 28.97
N PRO A 122 1.11 -4.11 30.09
CA PRO A 122 1.27 -3.18 31.21
C PRO A 122 2.74 -3.09 31.56
N VAL A 123 3.28 -1.87 31.55
CA VAL A 123 4.69 -1.62 31.88
C VAL A 123 4.96 -2.29 33.23
N PRO A 124 5.80 -3.34 33.28
CA PRO A 124 6.16 -3.97 34.54
C PRO A 124 6.77 -2.91 35.46
N PRO A 125 6.67 -3.04 36.81
CA PRO A 125 7.42 -2.18 37.72
C PRO A 125 8.85 -2.09 37.22
N THR A 126 9.40 -0.87 37.14
CA THR A 126 10.64 -0.52 36.43
C THR A 126 11.78 -1.45 36.86
N MET A 127 11.87 -2.58 36.17
CA MET A 127 13.02 -3.45 36.20
C MET A 127 14.11 -2.74 35.38
N PRO A 128 15.40 -2.94 35.74
CA PRO A 128 16.49 -2.49 34.87
C PRO A 128 16.19 -2.94 33.44
N PRO A 129 16.46 -2.08 32.43
CA PRO A 129 15.96 -2.23 31.07
C PRO A 129 16.13 -3.67 30.61
N ALA A 130 15.01 -4.37 30.43
CA ALA A 130 15.03 -5.70 29.85
C ALA A 130 15.62 -5.56 28.45
N GLU A 131 16.73 -6.24 28.21
CA GLU A 131 17.32 -6.32 26.87
C GLU A 131 16.23 -6.74 25.89
N PRO A 132 16.09 -6.05 24.74
CA PRO A 132 15.12 -6.46 23.73
C PRO A 132 15.39 -7.93 23.40
N ILE A 133 14.37 -8.77 23.51
CA ILE A 133 14.42 -10.12 22.96
C ILE A 133 14.50 -9.92 21.45
N ALA A 134 15.75 -9.81 20.99
CA ALA A 134 16.11 -9.81 19.59
C ALA A 134 15.74 -11.18 19.07
N GLU A 135 14.48 -11.35 18.66
CA GLU A 135 14.16 -12.34 17.65
C GLU A 135 15.13 -12.07 16.51
N SER A 136 16.10 -12.96 16.37
CA SER A 136 17.31 -12.64 15.64
C SER A 136 16.93 -12.33 14.20
N VAL A 137 17.59 -11.32 13.61
CA VAL A 137 17.43 -11.00 12.18
C VAL A 137 17.55 -12.27 11.32
N ALA A 138 18.31 -13.27 11.78
CA ALA A 138 18.42 -14.59 11.18
C ALA A 138 17.08 -15.37 11.15
N ALA A 139 16.34 -15.47 12.26
CA ALA A 139 15.06 -16.18 12.29
C ALA A 139 14.02 -15.55 11.34
N ARG A 140 14.05 -14.22 11.20
CA ARG A 140 13.18 -13.48 10.28
C ARG A 140 13.60 -13.62 8.83
N LEU A 141 14.91 -13.64 8.60
CA LEU A 141 15.48 -13.81 7.28
C LEU A 141 15.07 -15.17 6.67
N ASP A 142 15.09 -16.25 7.46
CA ASP A 142 14.69 -17.58 7.00
C ASP A 142 13.23 -17.63 6.53
N ALA A 143 12.30 -17.04 7.31
CA ALA A 143 10.89 -16.96 6.94
C ALA A 143 10.67 -16.13 5.67
N VAL A 144 11.38 -15.02 5.52
CA VAL A 144 11.26 -14.16 4.34
C VAL A 144 11.87 -14.81 3.10
N ILE A 145 12.99 -15.51 3.24
CA ILE A 145 13.59 -16.27 2.15
C ILE A 145 12.63 -17.37 1.68
N MET A 146 11.94 -18.04 2.61
CA MET A 146 10.91 -19.02 2.27
C MET A 146 9.77 -18.41 1.45
N ILE A 147 9.22 -17.27 1.89
CA ILE A 147 8.15 -16.56 1.15
C ILE A 147 8.62 -16.09 -0.23
N LEU A 148 9.83 -15.53 -0.33
CA LEU A 148 10.35 -15.03 -1.62
C LEU A 148 10.58 -16.15 -2.63
N LYS A 149 10.97 -17.35 -2.17
CA LYS A 149 11.05 -18.55 -3.03
C LYS A 149 9.68 -18.96 -3.56
N ASP A 150 8.63 -18.83 -2.76
CA ASP A 150 7.26 -19.22 -3.16
C ASP A 150 6.61 -18.19 -4.10
N VAL A 151 6.82 -16.89 -3.88
CA VAL A 151 6.16 -15.82 -4.65
C VAL A 151 6.77 -15.63 -6.04
N LYS A 152 8.08 -15.85 -6.21
CA LYS A 152 8.75 -15.70 -7.51
C LYS A 152 9.32 -17.03 -7.99
N ALA A 153 8.56 -17.71 -8.85
CA ALA A 153 8.98 -18.95 -9.51
C ALA A 153 10.32 -18.85 -10.30
N GLU A 154 10.82 -17.64 -10.56
CA GLU A 154 12.14 -17.37 -11.18
C GLU A 154 13.27 -17.18 -10.14
N MET A 155 12.98 -16.89 -8.87
CA MET A 155 13.95 -16.85 -7.76
C MET A 155 14.21 -18.24 -7.16
N LYS A 156 14.13 -19.29 -7.99
CA LYS A 156 14.39 -20.69 -7.61
C LYS A 156 15.85 -20.98 -7.27
N ALA A 157 16.73 -19.99 -7.35
CA ALA A 157 18.12 -20.17 -6.97
C ALA A 157 18.23 -20.48 -5.47
N ASN A 158 18.80 -21.65 -5.16
CA ASN A 158 19.07 -22.05 -3.78
C ASN A 158 20.24 -21.30 -3.14
N LYS A 159 20.95 -20.46 -3.91
CA LYS A 159 22.11 -19.70 -3.45
C LYS A 159 21.76 -18.23 -3.31
N TYR A 160 21.90 -17.72 -2.09
CA TYR A 160 21.85 -16.29 -1.81
C TYR A 160 23.08 -15.90 -0.98
N SER A 161 23.34 -14.61 -0.87
CA SER A 161 24.36 -14.07 0.02
C SER A 161 23.79 -12.87 0.75
N VAL A 162 23.99 -12.85 2.07
CA VAL A 162 23.48 -11.80 2.95
C VAL A 162 24.60 -10.83 3.22
N VAL A 163 24.35 -9.55 2.99
CA VAL A 163 25.29 -8.47 3.31
C VAL A 163 24.67 -7.58 4.37
N ASN A 164 25.35 -7.51 5.51
CA ASN A 164 25.07 -6.53 6.54
C ASN A 164 25.93 -5.30 6.28
N ILE A 165 25.28 -4.15 6.11
CA ILE A 165 25.94 -2.88 5.90
C ILE A 165 25.78 -2.05 7.17
N ASP A 166 26.90 -1.76 7.81
CA ASP A 166 26.97 -0.82 8.92
C ASP A 166 26.91 0.62 8.36
N LEU A 167 25.78 1.31 8.59
CA LEU A 167 25.58 2.68 8.15
C LEU A 167 26.15 3.70 9.14
N SER A 168 26.68 3.26 10.29
CA SER A 168 27.43 4.14 11.19
C SER A 168 28.77 4.59 10.57
N ILE A 169 29.30 3.82 9.64
CA ILE A 169 30.51 4.13 8.87
C ILE A 169 30.13 5.04 7.69
N ALA A 170 30.72 6.23 7.61
CA ALA A 170 30.54 7.11 6.46
C ALA A 170 31.24 6.54 5.23
N ARG A 171 30.52 6.51 4.10
CA ARG A 171 31.03 6.17 2.77
C ARG A 171 30.80 7.38 1.87
N PRO A 172 31.74 8.35 1.83
CA PRO A 172 31.57 9.57 1.03
C PRO A 172 31.62 9.28 -0.47
N ASN A 173 32.31 8.22 -0.85
CA ASN A 173 32.34 7.65 -2.21
C ASN A 173 31.61 6.30 -2.21
N PHE A 174 31.31 5.79 -3.41
CA PHE A 174 30.76 4.46 -3.59
C PHE A 174 31.79 3.39 -3.20
N GLU A 175 31.56 2.72 -2.08
CA GLU A 175 32.32 1.53 -1.68
C GLU A 175 31.84 0.32 -2.49
N THR A 176 32.76 -0.51 -2.95
CA THR A 176 32.45 -1.68 -3.80
C THR A 176 32.26 -2.92 -2.96
N PHE A 177 31.17 -3.65 -3.20
CA PHE A 177 30.91 -4.96 -2.62
C PHE A 177 30.97 -6.01 -3.75
N HIS A 178 31.93 -6.94 -3.64
CA HIS A 178 32.22 -7.95 -4.66
C HIS A 178 31.32 -9.18 -4.52
N ILE A 179 30.05 -9.01 -4.90
CA ILE A 179 29.06 -10.10 -4.92
C ILE A 179 28.36 -10.09 -6.27
N SER A 180 28.34 -11.27 -6.90
CA SER A 180 27.62 -11.49 -8.14
C SER A 180 26.23 -12.08 -7.91
N GLY A 181 25.23 -11.61 -8.63
CA GLY A 181 23.87 -12.10 -8.56
C GLY A 181 23.04 -11.71 -9.78
N PHE A 182 21.78 -12.16 -9.82
CA PHE A 182 20.78 -11.82 -10.85
C PHE A 182 19.61 -11.00 -10.29
N ALA A 183 19.53 -10.88 -8.97
CA ALA A 183 18.56 -10.05 -8.26
C ALA A 183 19.12 -9.62 -6.89
N MET A 184 18.58 -8.54 -6.34
CA MET A 184 18.93 -8.04 -5.02
C MET A 184 17.69 -7.57 -4.26
N THR A 185 17.61 -7.94 -2.99
CA THR A 185 16.57 -7.50 -2.07
C THR A 185 17.18 -6.64 -0.98
N VAL A 186 16.68 -5.42 -0.78
CA VAL A 186 16.94 -4.66 0.46
C VAL A 186 15.92 -5.15 1.47
N PHE A 187 16.38 -6.03 2.36
CA PHE A 187 15.53 -6.70 3.35
C PHE A 187 15.19 -5.79 4.53
N SER A 188 16.16 -5.00 4.99
CA SER A 188 15.92 -3.96 5.98
C SER A 188 16.87 -2.80 5.76
N CYS A 189 16.43 -1.59 6.09
CA CYS A 189 17.26 -0.39 6.08
C CYS A 189 16.75 0.54 7.17
N THR A 190 17.57 0.83 8.18
CA THR A 190 17.17 1.67 9.32
C THR A 190 17.67 3.11 9.21
N GLY A 191 18.46 3.39 8.17
CA GLY A 191 18.98 4.70 7.79
C GLY A 191 18.78 4.95 6.29
N THR A 192 19.52 5.92 5.74
CA THR A 192 19.50 6.27 4.31
C THR A 192 20.80 5.86 3.64
N MET A 193 20.73 5.25 2.46
CA MET A 193 21.89 4.96 1.63
C MET A 193 21.60 5.17 0.15
N ASN A 194 22.63 5.43 -0.65
CA ASN A 194 22.56 5.33 -2.09
C ASN A 194 23.14 3.98 -2.52
N LEU A 195 22.34 3.21 -3.24
CA LEU A 195 22.68 1.91 -3.78
C LEU A 195 22.86 2.02 -5.29
N ARG A 196 23.98 1.55 -5.81
CA ARG A 196 24.21 1.38 -7.25
C ARG A 196 24.52 -0.08 -7.50
N ILE A 197 24.09 -0.61 -8.64
CA ILE A 197 24.36 -1.98 -9.01
C ILE A 197 24.99 -1.97 -10.40
N GLY A 198 26.06 -2.75 -10.61
CA GLY A 198 26.80 -2.68 -11.89
C GLY A 198 27.55 -1.35 -12.13
N ILE A 199 28.22 -1.28 -13.29
CA ILE A 199 29.05 -0.14 -13.70
C ILE A 199 28.24 0.67 -14.71
N GLY A 200 27.69 1.82 -14.29
CA GLY A 200 27.01 2.76 -15.18
C GLY A 200 25.62 3.20 -14.72
N ASP A 201 25.02 2.48 -13.77
CA ASP A 201 23.65 2.78 -13.36
C ASP A 201 23.55 3.99 -12.43
N ASP A 202 22.47 4.76 -12.61
CA ASP A 202 22.12 5.83 -11.69
C ASP A 202 21.87 5.27 -10.29
N PRO A 203 22.34 5.96 -9.23
CA PRO A 203 22.16 5.45 -7.89
C PRO A 203 20.71 5.56 -7.44
N ILE A 204 20.22 4.52 -6.79
CA ILE A 204 18.91 4.47 -6.15
C ILE A 204 19.07 4.93 -4.70
N THR A 205 18.38 6.00 -4.32
CA THR A 205 18.31 6.40 -2.90
C THR A 205 17.33 5.50 -2.16
N ILE A 206 17.85 4.76 -1.18
CA ILE A 206 17.10 3.91 -0.28
C ILE A 206 16.89 4.67 1.04
N ALA A 207 15.64 4.99 1.35
CA ALA A 207 15.24 5.57 2.63
C ALA A 207 15.03 4.48 3.69
N PRO A 208 14.91 4.84 4.99
CA PRO A 208 14.54 3.89 6.02
C PRO A 208 13.22 3.19 5.66
N LEU A 209 13.20 1.87 5.80
CA LEU A 209 12.03 1.04 5.52
C LEU A 209 11.25 0.79 6.81
N SER A 210 9.93 0.96 6.77
CA SER A 210 9.06 0.60 7.88
C SER A 210 8.64 -0.85 7.73
N TYR A 211 8.93 -1.70 8.70
CA TYR A 211 8.47 -3.10 8.61
C TYR A 211 6.95 -3.16 8.35
N PRO A 212 6.46 -4.00 7.41
CA PRO A 212 7.17 -5.05 6.65
C PRO A 212 7.68 -4.65 5.24
N GLU A 213 8.00 -3.38 4.99
CA GLU A 213 8.47 -2.92 3.68
C GLU A 213 9.84 -3.51 3.29
N MET A 214 9.95 -3.93 2.03
CA MET A 214 11.19 -4.39 1.41
C MET A 214 11.24 -3.99 -0.06
N ILE A 215 12.45 -3.79 -0.60
CA ILE A 215 12.67 -3.43 -2.00
C ILE A 215 13.27 -4.61 -2.72
N VAL A 216 12.63 -5.07 -3.80
CA VAL A 216 13.13 -6.14 -4.67
C VAL A 216 13.52 -5.55 -6.01
N ILE A 217 14.80 -5.71 -6.36
CA ILE A 217 15.37 -5.34 -7.65
C ILE A 217 15.72 -6.65 -8.36
N ASP A 218 15.07 -6.93 -9.48
CA ASP A 218 15.08 -8.25 -10.12
C ASP A 218 15.41 -8.14 -11.62
N LYS A 219 15.70 -9.27 -12.26
CA LYS A 219 16.03 -9.40 -13.68
C LYS A 219 17.26 -8.58 -14.09
N MET A 220 18.31 -8.64 -13.28
CA MET A 220 19.54 -7.90 -13.52
C MET A 220 20.79 -8.66 -13.08
N ASP A 221 21.63 -9.03 -14.04
CA ASP A 221 22.93 -9.63 -13.73
C ASP A 221 23.93 -8.58 -13.26
N PHE A 222 24.58 -8.84 -12.13
CA PHE A 222 25.62 -7.99 -11.58
C PHE A 222 26.80 -8.79 -11.04
N LYS A 223 27.98 -8.17 -11.06
CA LYS A 223 29.21 -8.71 -10.44
C LYS A 223 29.59 -7.98 -9.15
N ASN A 224 29.16 -6.73 -9.04
CA ASN A 224 29.39 -5.86 -7.90
C ASN A 224 28.15 -5.00 -7.66
N PHE A 225 27.96 -4.58 -6.42
CA PHE A 225 27.12 -3.44 -6.09
C PHE A 225 27.93 -2.44 -5.28
N TYR A 226 27.40 -1.23 -5.15
CA TYR A 226 28.10 -0.12 -4.55
C TYR A 226 27.20 0.64 -3.59
N VAL A 227 27.75 1.05 -2.45
CA VAL A 227 27.00 1.81 -1.44
C VAL A 227 27.71 3.09 -1.05
N ARG A 228 26.94 4.17 -0.92
CA ARG A 228 27.38 5.48 -0.45
C ARG A 228 26.40 6.00 0.60
N ASN A 229 26.88 6.45 1.76
CA ASN A 229 26.06 6.99 2.84
C ASN A 229 26.85 7.98 3.70
N THR A 230 26.15 8.89 4.36
CA THR A 230 26.69 9.62 5.51
C THR A 230 26.65 8.72 6.75
N ALA A 231 27.57 8.95 7.70
CA ALA A 231 27.59 8.23 8.97
C ALA A 231 26.28 8.45 9.73
N GLN A 232 25.63 7.35 10.11
CA GLN A 232 24.36 7.31 10.84
C GLN A 232 24.50 6.33 12.01
N PRO A 233 24.95 6.80 13.20
CA PRO A 233 25.22 5.94 14.34
C PRO A 233 24.04 5.02 14.69
N GLY A 234 24.33 3.73 14.91
CA GLY A 234 23.32 2.72 15.25
C GLY A 234 22.39 2.31 14.11
N LYS A 235 22.65 2.76 12.86
CA LYS A 235 21.88 2.37 11.69
C LYS A 235 22.60 1.31 10.87
N SER A 236 21.82 0.48 10.21
CA SER A 236 22.28 -0.61 9.35
C SER A 236 21.30 -0.89 8.21
N ALA A 237 21.78 -1.61 7.19
CA ALA A 237 20.97 -2.22 6.16
C ALA A 237 21.34 -3.69 5.97
N VAL A 238 20.37 -4.51 5.59
CA VAL A 238 20.56 -5.92 5.23
C VAL A 238 20.13 -6.11 3.80
N LEU A 239 21.06 -6.57 2.96
CA LEU A 239 20.83 -6.84 1.56
C LEU A 239 20.95 -8.35 1.31
N ILE A 240 20.10 -8.90 0.45
CA ILE A 240 20.13 -10.28 0.01
C ILE A 240 20.42 -10.27 -1.50
N ALA A 241 21.59 -10.78 -1.88
CA ALA A 241 21.95 -10.98 -3.27
C ALA A 241 21.59 -12.41 -3.70
N TRP A 242 20.72 -12.55 -4.70
CA TRP A 242 20.31 -13.83 -5.26
C TRP A 242 21.26 -14.25 -6.37
N ARG A 243 21.84 -15.45 -6.29
CA ARG A 243 22.96 -15.87 -7.14
C ARG A 243 22.51 -16.95 -8.12
N SER A 244 22.90 -16.83 -9.39
CA SER A 244 22.74 -17.91 -10.36
C SER A 244 23.65 -19.08 -9.96
N GLU A 245 23.23 -20.30 -10.32
CA GLU A 245 23.94 -21.53 -9.92
C GLU A 245 25.38 -21.62 -10.42
#